data_AF-A0A7S0MPX2-F1
#
_entry.id   AF-A0A7S0MPX2-F1
#
_cell.length_a   1.000
_cell.length_b   1.000
_cell.length_c   1.000
_cell.angle_alpha   90.00
_cell.angle_beta   90.00
_cell.angle_gamma   90.00
#
_symmetry.space_group_name_H-M   'P 1'
#
loop_
_entity.id
_entity.type
_entity.pdbx_description
1 polymer ?
#
loop_
_entity_poly.entity_id
_entity_poly.type
_entity_poly.pdbx_seq_one_letter_code
_entity_poly.pdbx_strand_id
1 'polypeptide(L)'
;QTFYQAFQSALKEEDEVLGRAVTRIVAEMGESYCPLIAQASPDAVAMVNFLVECTAFPERRVGSLTYNFWWRLSMNLKAPGNEGQREERVAALRPSLCNL
;
A
#
# COMPACT_ATOMS: atom_id res chain seq x y z
N GLN A 1 -1.65 20.21 -3.80
CA GLN A 1 -1.54 19.05 -4.70
C GLN A 1 -1.22 17.85 -3.83
N THR A 2 -2.10 16.86 -3.76
CA THR A 2 -1.89 15.66 -2.92
C THR A 2 -0.96 14.68 -3.62
N PHE A 3 -0.21 13.85 -2.88
CA PHE A 3 0.67 12.82 -3.47
C PHE A 3 -0.08 11.89 -4.44
N TYR A 4 -1.35 11.61 -4.15
CA TYR A 4 -2.22 10.84 -5.04
C TYR A 4 -2.37 11.49 -6.41
N GLN A 5 -2.63 12.80 -6.47
CA GLN A 5 -2.76 13.53 -7.74
C GLN A 5 -1.44 13.53 -8.53
N ALA A 6 -0.30 13.67 -7.84
CA ALA A 6 1.01 13.60 -8.48
C ALA A 6 1.27 12.21 -9.07
N PHE A 7 0.90 11.15 -8.35
CA PHE A 7 1.02 9.77 -8.85
C PHE A 7 0.11 9.51 -10.06
N GLN A 8 -1.13 9.99 -10.06
CA GLN A 8 -2.02 9.85 -11.22
C GLN A 8 -1.48 10.58 -12.46
N SER A 9 -0.87 11.75 -12.29
CA SER A 9 -0.19 12.46 -13.38
C SER A 9 0.97 11.62 -13.92
N ALA A 10 1.79 11.06 -13.01
CA ALA A 10 2.91 10.21 -13.38
C ALA A 10 2.48 8.94 -14.12
N LEU A 11 1.38 8.31 -13.70
CA LEU A 11 0.80 7.16 -14.41
C LEU A 11 0.33 7.53 -15.81
N LYS A 12 -0.36 8.67 -15.96
CA LYS A 12 -0.90 9.12 -17.23
C LYS A 12 0.18 9.52 -18.23
N GLU A 13 1.25 10.14 -17.74
CA GLU A 13 2.38 10.62 -18.55
C GLU A 13 3.50 9.58 -18.65
N GLU A 14 3.34 8.40 -18.04
CA GLU A 14 4.37 7.37 -17.91
C GLU A 14 5.70 7.91 -17.34
N ASP A 15 5.61 8.91 -16.46
CA ASP A 15 6.77 9.52 -15.81
C ASP A 15 7.29 8.59 -14.70
N GLU A 16 8.26 7.76 -15.06
CA GLU A 16 8.93 6.86 -14.12
C GLU A 16 9.66 7.60 -12.99
N VAL A 17 10.16 8.81 -13.21
CA VAL A 17 10.93 9.56 -12.20
C VAL A 17 9.99 10.03 -11.10
N LEU A 18 8.88 10.67 -11.48
CA LEU A 18 7.87 11.11 -10.53
C LEU A 18 7.15 9.92 -9.88
N GLY A 19 6.79 8.89 -10.67
CA GLY A 19 6.18 7.67 -10.16
C GLY A 19 7.04 6.99 -9.10
N ARG A 20 8.34 6.79 -9.38
CA ARG A 20 9.32 6.25 -8.43
C ARG A 20 9.44 7.08 -7.16
N ALA A 21 9.50 8.42 -7.29
CA ALA A 21 9.64 9.31 -6.15
C ALA A 21 8.42 9.22 -5.22
N VAL A 22 7.21 9.30 -5.79
CA VAL A 22 5.96 9.23 -5.01
C VAL A 22 5.79 7.83 -4.40
N THR A 23 5.98 6.76 -5.18
CA THR A 23 5.88 5.39 -4.66
C THR A 23 6.84 5.15 -3.49
N ARG A 24 8.07 5.68 -3.55
CA ARG A 24 9.01 5.54 -2.44
C ARG A 24 8.52 6.23 -1.17
N ILE A 25 8.00 7.45 -1.27
CA ILE A 25 7.45 8.19 -0.12
C ILE A 25 6.28 7.41 0.48
N VAL A 26 5.35 6.96 -0.35
CA VAL A 26 4.15 6.24 0.09
C VAL A 26 4.50 4.88 0.70
N ALA A 27 5.48 4.16 0.13
CA ALA A 27 5.99 2.91 0.70
C ALA A 27 6.60 3.13 2.09
N GLU A 28 7.48 4.11 2.25
CA GLU A 28 8.09 4.44 3.56
C GLU A 28 7.05 4.87 4.60
N MET A 29 6.01 5.61 4.19
CA MET A 29 4.87 5.94 5.05
C MET A 29 4.10 4.69 5.46
N GLY A 30 3.74 3.83 4.50
CA GLY A 30 3.04 2.58 4.76
C GLY A 30 3.82 1.65 5.68
N GLU A 31 5.13 1.61 5.51
CA GLU A 31 6.04 0.86 6.37
C GLU A 31 6.10 1.40 7.80
N SER A 32 6.20 2.72 7.95
CA SER A 32 6.27 3.40 9.25
C SER A 32 4.97 3.25 10.05
N TYR A 33 3.84 3.25 9.36
CA TYR A 33 2.51 3.12 9.96
C TYR A 33 1.92 1.71 9.86
N CYS A 34 2.73 0.70 9.50
CA CYS A 34 2.28 -0.66 9.26
C CYS A 34 1.44 -1.27 10.40
N PRO A 35 1.80 -1.10 11.69
CA PRO A 35 0.97 -1.62 12.80
C PRO A 35 -0.41 -0.94 12.92
N LEU A 36 -0.52 0.33 12.55
CA LEU A 36 -1.79 1.07 12.51
C LEU A 36 -2.61 0.66 11.29
N ILE A 37 -1.97 0.49 10.14
CA ILE A 37 -2.63 0.02 8.90
C ILE A 37 -3.22 -1.38 9.11
N ALA A 38 -2.53 -2.25 9.86
CA ALA A 38 -3.00 -3.57 10.21
C ALA A 38 -4.26 -3.59 11.11
N GLN A 39 -4.73 -2.43 11.59
CA GLN A 39 -6.01 -2.30 12.30
C GLN A 39 -7.20 -2.11 11.34
N ALA A 40 -6.94 -1.95 10.04
CA ALA A 40 -7.95 -1.88 8.97
C ALA A 40 -9.03 -0.80 9.17
N SER A 41 -8.64 0.39 9.67
CA SER A 41 -9.51 1.57 9.66
C SER A 41 -9.80 2.04 8.21
N PRO A 42 -10.83 2.89 7.99
CA PRO A 42 -11.11 3.44 6.66
C PRO A 42 -9.89 4.15 6.03
N ASP A 43 -9.12 4.89 6.82
CA ASP A 43 -7.89 5.56 6.36
C ASP A 43 -6.79 4.55 6.00
N ALA A 44 -6.70 3.44 6.74
CA ALA A 44 -5.78 2.35 6.42
C ALA A 44 -6.14 1.69 5.08
N VAL A 45 -7.43 1.48 4.81
CA VAL A 45 -7.91 0.94 3.52
C VAL A 45 -7.54 1.90 2.38
N ALA A 46 -7.72 3.21 2.56
CA ALA A 46 -7.33 4.21 1.56
C ALA A 46 -5.81 4.19 1.27
N MET A 47 -4.98 4.05 2.31
CA MET A 47 -3.53 3.92 2.17
C MET A 47 -3.15 2.62 1.43
N VAL A 48 -3.79 1.49 1.78
CA VAL A 48 -3.54 0.21 1.11
C VAL A 48 -3.95 0.27 -0.36
N ASN A 49 -5.09 0.86 -0.70
CA ASN A 49 -5.50 1.08 -2.09
C ASN A 49 -4.44 1.87 -2.87
N PHE A 50 -3.90 2.93 -2.29
CA PHE A 50 -2.86 3.71 -2.95
C PHE A 50 -1.57 2.90 -3.16
N LEU A 51 -1.19 2.07 -2.18
CA LEU A 51 -0.04 1.16 -2.31
C LEU A 51 -0.27 0.06 -3.35
N VAL A 52 -1.51 -0.42 -3.53
CA VAL A 52 -1.88 -1.35 -4.61
C VAL A 52 -1.65 -0.69 -5.96
N GLU A 53 -2.14 0.54 -6.15
CA GLU A 53 -1.91 1.30 -7.39
C GLU A 53 -0.41 1.54 -7.64
N CYS A 54 0.36 1.87 -6.59
CA CYS A 54 1.81 1.98 -6.69
C CYS A 54 2.50 0.67 -7.10
N THR A 55 1.98 -0.47 -6.65
CA THR A 55 2.51 -1.80 -7.00
C THR A 55 2.21 -2.16 -8.44
N ALA A 56 1.06 -1.72 -8.94
CA ALA A 56 0.60 -1.93 -10.32
C ALA A 56 1.19 -0.93 -11.34
N PHE A 57 2.15 -0.08 -10.93
CA PHE A 57 2.81 0.86 -11.84
C PHE A 57 3.46 0.11 -13.01
N PRO A 58 3.32 0.58 -14.28
CA PRO A 58 3.79 -0.15 -15.47
C PRO A 58 5.28 -0.52 -15.43
N GLU A 59 6.11 0.40 -14.92
CA GLU A 59 7.54 0.15 -14.72
C GLU A 59 7.77 -0.70 -13.46
N ARG A 60 8.25 -1.93 -13.67
CA ARG A 60 8.44 -2.94 -12.62
C ARG A 60 9.34 -2.46 -11.48
N ARG A 61 10.36 -1.65 -11.77
CA ARG A 61 11.26 -1.11 -10.72
C ARG A 61 10.51 -0.20 -9.76
N VAL A 62 9.51 0.54 -10.23
CA VAL A 62 8.66 1.39 -9.37
C VAL A 62 7.80 0.50 -8.48
N GLY A 63 7.06 -0.46 -9.05
CA GLY A 63 6.21 -1.37 -8.28
C GLY A 63 6.98 -2.18 -7.23
N SER A 64 8.24 -2.56 -7.50
CA SER A 64 9.07 -3.31 -6.55
C SER A 64 9.36 -2.59 -5.23
N LEU A 65 9.24 -1.27 -5.19
CA LEU A 65 9.47 -0.47 -3.99
C LEU A 65 8.45 -0.75 -2.87
N THR A 66 7.28 -1.31 -3.19
CA THR A 66 6.23 -1.62 -2.21
C THR A 66 6.37 -3.00 -1.57
N TYR A 67 7.28 -3.85 -2.05
CA TYR A 67 7.34 -5.26 -1.65
C TYR A 67 7.63 -5.45 -0.16
N ASN A 68 8.50 -4.61 0.41
CA ASN A 68 8.82 -4.67 1.83
C ASN A 68 7.61 -4.27 2.70
N PHE A 69 6.81 -3.28 2.26
CA PHE A 69 5.53 -2.96 2.90
C PHE A 69 4.60 -4.18 2.93
N TRP A 70 4.39 -4.86 1.79
CA TRP A 70 3.49 -6.02 1.72
C TRP A 70 3.95 -7.15 2.63
N TRP A 71 5.26 -7.41 2.68
CA TRP A 71 5.84 -8.37 3.60
C TRP A 71 5.53 -8.02 5.06
N ARG A 72 5.81 -6.78 5.47
CA ARG A 72 5.56 -6.30 6.84
C ARG A 72 4.08 -6.32 7.21
N LEU A 73 3.19 -5.93 6.30
CA LEU A 73 1.75 -5.97 6.53
C LEU A 73 1.28 -7.41 6.78
N SER A 74 1.78 -8.36 5.98
CA SER A 74 1.46 -9.78 6.16
C SER A 74 1.91 -10.32 7.52
N MET A 75 3.05 -9.85 8.04
CA MET A 75 3.54 -10.23 9.37
C MET A 75 2.68 -9.63 10.48
N ASN A 76 2.33 -8.35 10.38
CA ASN A 76 1.48 -7.67 11.37
C ASN A 76 0.08 -8.27 11.44
N LEU A 77 -0.51 -8.67 10.31
CA LEU A 77 -1.81 -9.34 10.27
C LEU A 77 -1.78 -10.77 10.85
N LYS A 78 -0.60 -11.41 10.88
CA LYS A 78 -0.40 -12.76 11.45
C LYS A 78 0.11 -12.74 12.89
N ALA A 79 0.36 -11.57 13.46
CA ALA A 79 0.93 -11.46 14.80
C ALA A 79 -0.01 -12.08 15.86
N PRO A 80 0.53 -12.85 16.82
CA PRO A 80 -0.26 -13.50 17.87
C PRO A 80 -0.96 -12.45 18.74
N GLY A 81 -2.21 -12.73 19.13
CA GLY A 81 -3.08 -11.82 19.89
C GLY A 81 -4.16 -11.10 19.08
N ASN A 82 -4.17 -11.24 17.76
CA ASN A 82 -5.18 -10.65 16.87
C ASN A 82 -6.15 -11.67 16.26
N GLU A 83 -6.16 -12.92 16.70
CA GLU A 83 -6.83 -14.04 16.00
C GLU A 83 -8.34 -13.81 15.78
N GLY A 84 -9.07 -13.30 16.78
CA GLY A 84 -10.50 -13.02 16.66
C GLY A 84 -10.86 -11.83 15.76
N GLN A 85 -9.95 -10.89 15.57
CA GLN A 85 -10.14 -9.70 14.71
C GLN A 85 -9.44 -9.82 13.36
N ARG A 86 -8.60 -10.85 13.19
CA ARG A 86 -7.77 -11.04 12.01
C ARG A 86 -8.62 -11.25 10.76
N GLU A 87 -9.64 -12.10 10.86
CA GLU A 87 -10.51 -12.39 9.71
C GLU A 87 -11.26 -11.14 9.25
N GLU A 88 -11.74 -10.32 10.18
CA GLU A 88 -12.42 -9.06 9.87
C GLU A 88 -11.45 -8.04 9.22
N ARG A 89 -10.25 -7.87 9.77
CA ARG A 89 -9.24 -6.95 9.21
C ARG A 89 -8.76 -7.39 7.83
N VAL A 90 -8.56 -8.70 7.64
CA VAL A 90 -8.23 -9.27 6.33
C VAL A 90 -9.40 -9.08 5.38
N ALA A 91 -10.64 -9.28 5.82
CA ALA A 91 -11.83 -9.05 5.01
C ALA A 91 -11.98 -7.59 4.58
N ALA A 92 -11.67 -6.64 5.47
CA ALA A 92 -11.70 -5.21 5.17
C ALA A 92 -10.64 -4.80 4.14
N LEU A 93 -9.44 -5.38 4.21
CA LEU A 93 -8.35 -5.13 3.24
C LEU A 93 -8.48 -5.97 1.96
N ARG A 94 -9.32 -7.01 1.97
CA ARG A 94 -9.47 -7.97 0.87
C ARG A 94 -9.78 -7.33 -0.48
N PRO A 95 -10.73 -6.37 -0.60
CA PRO A 95 -11.06 -5.76 -1.88
C PRO A 95 -9.86 -5.09 -2.53
N SER A 96 -9.00 -4.49 -1.72
CA SER A 96 -7.75 -3.87 -2.17
C SER A 96 -6.73 -4.92 -2.62
N LEU A 97 -6.54 -5.96 -1.80
CA LEU A 97 -5.51 -6.98 -2.01
C LEU A 97 -5.81 -7.94 -3.18
N CYS A 98 -7.07 -8.10 -3.58
CA CYS A 98 -7.43 -8.94 -4.73
C CYS A 98 -6.95 -8.40 -6.09
N ASN A 99 -6.47 -7.16 -6.13
CA ASN A 99 -5.99 -6.50 -7.35
C ASN A 99 -4.45 -6.48 -7.45
N LEU A 100 -3.73 -7.11 -6.51
CA LEU A 100 -2.28 -7.37 -6.57
C LEU A 100 -1.99 -8.66 -7.34
#